data_AF-M7YSE8-F1
#
_entry.id   AF-M7YSE8-F1
#
_cell.length_a   1.000
_cell.length_b   1.000
_cell.length_c   1.000
_cell.angle_alpha   90.00
_cell.angle_beta   90.00
_cell.angle_gamma   90.00
#
_symmetry.space_group_name_H-M   'P 1'
#
loop_
_entity.id
_entity.type
_entity.pdbx_description
1 polymer ?
#
loop_
_entity_poly.entity_id
_entity_poly.type
_entity_poly.pdbx_seq_one_letter_code
_entity_poly.pdbx_strand_id
1 'polypeptide(L)'
;MARPPILSVALPSDTGRVLSIQSHTVQGYVGNKSAVFPLQLLGFDVDPINSVQFSNHTGYPKFRGQVLNGNQLWDLIEGLEENELLHYTHLLTGYIGSVSFLNTVLQVVDKLRSVNPDLIYVCDPVLGDEGKLYVPQDLVSVYQEKVVPVASMLTPNQFEVELLTGLRITSEQDGLKACNTLHSAGPRKVIITSALIEDKLLLIGSYKRTEHIDVHREYMGRRDGILLGRGRDNGGSIGDEQAAAADPCCEEAGVGVGVDGKPILEVGRCGGRTREGCSRAEMEQPPEQFKIEIPKIPAYFTLCSCGICI
;
A
#
# COMPACT_ATOMS: atom_id res chain seq x y z
N MET A 1 -5.47 -22.29 31.85
CA MET A 1 -5.02 -20.90 31.64
C MET A 1 -6.27 -20.03 31.52
N ALA A 2 -6.29 -18.86 32.16
CA ALA A 2 -7.44 -17.96 32.09
C ALA A 2 -7.54 -17.38 30.68
N ARG A 3 -8.75 -17.34 30.11
CA ARG A 3 -8.97 -16.67 28.81
C ARG A 3 -8.53 -15.20 28.93
N PRO A 4 -7.86 -14.64 27.91
CA PRO A 4 -7.52 -13.23 27.89
C PRO A 4 -8.79 -12.38 28.05
N PRO A 5 -8.69 -11.20 28.68
CA PRO A 5 -9.83 -10.35 28.95
C PRO A 5 -10.56 -9.98 27.65
N ILE A 6 -11.90 -10.07 27.67
CA ILE A 6 -12.84 -9.92 26.52
C ILE A 6 -12.61 -8.65 25.68
N LEU A 7 -11.91 -7.63 26.20
CA LEU A 7 -11.53 -6.43 25.45
C LEU A 7 -10.46 -6.66 24.37
N SER A 8 -9.63 -7.72 24.44
CA SER A 8 -8.56 -7.96 23.45
C SER A 8 -8.99 -8.76 22.22
N VAL A 9 -10.22 -9.31 22.24
CA VAL A 9 -10.79 -10.13 21.15
C VAL A 9 -12.11 -9.49 20.64
N ALA A 10 -12.31 -8.20 20.92
CA ALA A 10 -13.56 -7.51 20.61
C ALA A 10 -13.67 -7.22 19.10
N LEU A 11 -14.24 -8.22 18.42
CA LEU A 11 -14.60 -8.35 17.02
C LEU A 11 -13.38 -8.35 16.08
N PRO A 12 -13.00 -9.49 15.46
CA PRO A 12 -12.09 -9.42 14.32
C PRO A 12 -12.74 -8.46 13.34
N SER A 13 -12.04 -7.40 13.00
CA SER A 13 -12.27 -6.73 11.74
C SER A 13 -12.37 -7.82 10.67
N ASP A 14 -13.45 -7.83 9.90
CA ASP A 14 -13.60 -8.75 8.77
C ASP A 14 -12.46 -8.55 7.74
N THR A 15 -11.77 -7.40 7.77
CA THR A 15 -10.61 -7.09 6.92
C THR A 15 -9.27 -7.47 7.54
N GLY A 16 -9.18 -7.56 8.87
CA GLY A 16 -8.04 -8.07 9.61
C GLY A 16 -7.32 -7.05 10.51
N ARG A 17 -6.17 -7.47 11.05
CA ARG A 17 -5.32 -6.68 11.95
C ARG A 17 -3.92 -6.48 11.37
N VAL A 18 -3.43 -5.24 11.43
CA VAL A 18 -2.16 -4.75 10.89
C VAL A 18 -1.22 -4.37 12.03
N LEU A 19 -0.03 -4.97 12.08
CA LEU A 19 1.10 -4.41 12.83
C LEU A 19 1.84 -3.43 11.92
N SER A 20 1.87 -2.14 12.26
CA SER A 20 2.49 -1.11 11.42
C SER A 20 3.77 -0.58 12.06
N ILE A 21 4.93 -0.99 11.54
CA ILE A 21 6.26 -0.59 12.01
C ILE A 21 6.82 0.50 11.08
N GLN A 22 6.61 1.77 11.44
CA GLN A 22 6.99 2.91 10.61
C GLN A 22 7.42 4.12 11.47
N SER A 23 7.87 5.19 10.83
CA SER A 23 8.13 6.47 11.51
C SER A 23 6.83 7.15 11.98
N HIS A 24 6.96 8.08 12.92
CA HIS A 24 5.85 8.94 13.35
C HIS A 24 6.33 10.39 13.57
N THR A 25 5.50 11.36 13.19
CA THR A 25 5.71 12.78 13.50
C THR A 25 4.51 13.42 14.18
N VAL A 26 4.76 14.33 15.13
CA VAL A 26 3.69 15.09 15.80
C VAL A 26 3.03 16.07 14.83
N GLN A 27 3.83 16.87 14.12
CA GLN A 27 3.38 17.77 13.04
C GLN A 27 3.70 17.17 11.67
N GLY A 28 2.82 17.38 10.69
CA GLY A 28 2.90 16.78 9.36
C GLY A 28 2.26 15.39 9.28
N TYR A 29 2.26 14.80 8.08
CA TYR A 29 1.71 13.48 7.79
C TYR A 29 2.78 12.64 7.08
N VAL A 30 3.42 11.75 7.83
CA VAL A 30 4.35 10.73 7.33
C VAL A 30 4.21 9.46 8.18
N GLY A 31 4.67 8.32 7.65
CA GLY A 31 4.70 7.04 8.36
C GLY A 31 3.35 6.66 8.98
N ASN A 32 3.36 6.19 10.23
CA ASN A 32 2.17 5.75 10.96
C ASN A 32 1.09 6.84 11.06
N LYS A 33 1.45 8.13 11.09
CA LYS A 33 0.45 9.20 11.10
C LYS A 33 -0.32 9.32 9.78
N SER A 34 0.25 8.83 8.67
CA SER A 34 -0.44 8.75 7.38
C SER A 34 -1.07 7.39 7.11
N ALA A 35 -0.57 6.32 7.72
CA ALA A 35 -1.05 4.96 7.47
C ALA A 35 -2.22 4.56 8.37
N VAL A 36 -2.15 4.87 9.67
CA VAL A 36 -3.09 4.32 10.67
C VAL A 36 -4.53 4.76 10.40
N PHE A 37 -4.77 6.06 10.21
CA PHE A 37 -6.13 6.58 10.06
C PHE A 37 -6.82 6.07 8.78
N PRO A 38 -6.20 6.11 7.59
CA PRO A 38 -6.80 5.53 6.38
C PRO A 38 -7.09 4.03 6.52
N LEU A 39 -6.16 3.24 7.09
CA LEU A 39 -6.37 1.81 7.30
C LEU A 39 -7.56 1.53 8.23
N GLN A 40 -7.71 2.31 9.31
CA GLN A 40 -8.86 2.20 10.22
C GLN A 40 -10.18 2.58 9.54
N LEU A 41 -10.19 3.58 8.65
CA LEU A 41 -11.39 3.92 7.86
C LEU A 41 -11.82 2.78 6.92
N LEU A 42 -10.87 1.93 6.53
CA LEU A 42 -11.11 0.75 5.68
C LEU A 42 -11.46 -0.50 6.50
N GLY A 43 -11.65 -0.32 7.81
CA GLY A 43 -12.06 -1.37 8.73
C GLY A 43 -10.92 -2.18 9.33
N PHE A 44 -9.65 -1.95 8.99
CA PHE A 44 -8.55 -2.66 9.63
C PHE A 44 -8.37 -2.23 11.08
N ASP A 45 -8.10 -3.19 11.96
CA ASP A 45 -7.47 -2.89 13.24
C ASP A 45 -5.98 -2.62 13.01
N VAL A 46 -5.44 -1.55 13.58
CA VAL A 46 -4.05 -1.14 13.34
C VAL A 46 -3.34 -0.87 14.65
N ASP A 47 -2.29 -1.63 14.92
CA ASP A 47 -1.40 -1.45 16.06
C ASP A 47 -0.07 -0.83 15.56
N PRO A 48 0.17 0.47 15.82
CA PRO A 48 1.39 1.13 15.36
C PRO A 48 2.56 0.95 16.33
N ILE A 49 3.70 0.50 15.81
CA ILE A 49 5.01 0.63 16.47
C ILE A 49 5.80 1.73 15.75
N ASN A 50 6.17 2.77 16.48
CA ASN A 50 6.86 3.93 15.92
C ASN A 50 8.37 3.71 15.95
N SER A 51 9.01 3.48 14.80
CA SER A 51 10.47 3.35 14.67
C SER A 51 11.19 4.65 15.08
N VAL A 52 10.55 5.79 14.86
CA VAL A 52 10.93 7.09 15.40
C VAL A 52 9.70 7.85 15.83
N GLN A 53 9.83 8.71 16.83
CA GLN A 53 8.82 9.67 17.23
C GLN A 53 9.42 11.06 17.22
N PHE A 54 9.21 11.80 16.14
CA PHE A 54 9.78 13.13 15.95
C PHE A 54 8.73 14.24 16.03
N SER A 55 9.17 15.47 16.30
CA SER A 55 8.32 16.67 16.27
C SER A 55 7.73 16.94 14.88
N ASN A 56 8.52 16.72 13.83
CA ASN A 56 8.23 16.99 12.42
C ASN A 56 9.18 16.16 11.54
N HIS A 57 8.94 16.08 10.23
CA HIS A 57 9.81 15.33 9.33
C HIS A 57 11.19 16.00 9.17
N THR A 58 12.19 15.21 8.74
CA THR A 58 13.61 15.58 8.65
C THR A 58 13.94 16.54 7.50
N GLY A 59 12.96 16.88 6.67
CA GLY A 59 13.09 17.91 5.62
C GLY A 59 13.11 19.34 6.18
N TYR A 60 12.70 19.52 7.44
CA TYR A 60 12.84 20.80 8.14
C TYR A 60 14.25 21.00 8.72
N PRO A 61 14.72 22.24 8.90
CA PRO A 61 16.06 22.52 9.44
C PRO A 61 16.30 21.99 10.85
N LYS A 62 15.24 21.80 11.65
CA LYS A 62 15.32 21.34 13.03
C LYS A 62 14.20 20.34 13.29
N PHE A 63 14.51 19.31 14.06
CA PHE A 63 13.55 18.37 14.63
C PHE A 63 14.12 17.84 15.96
N ARG A 64 13.25 17.27 16.80
CA ARG A 64 13.65 16.54 18.01
C ARG A 64 12.80 15.29 18.16
N GLY A 65 13.30 14.32 18.90
CA GLY A 65 12.51 13.18 19.34
C GLY A 65 13.34 11.92 19.56
N GLN A 66 12.66 10.78 19.64
CA GLN A 66 13.25 9.50 19.99
C GLN A 66 13.38 8.58 18.77
N VAL A 67 14.39 7.71 18.81
CA VAL A 67 14.59 6.61 17.86
C VAL A 67 14.45 5.31 18.64
N LEU A 68 13.57 4.42 18.19
CA LEU A 68 13.40 3.09 18.74
C LEU A 68 14.52 2.20 18.20
N ASN A 69 15.26 1.52 19.09
CA ASN A 69 16.29 0.57 18.68
C ASN A 69 15.73 -0.87 18.56
N GLY A 70 16.52 -1.78 18.01
CA GLY A 70 16.09 -3.17 17.79
C GLY A 70 15.71 -3.91 19.07
N ASN A 71 16.43 -3.72 20.19
CA ASN A 71 16.08 -4.35 21.46
C ASN A 71 14.73 -3.83 21.96
N GLN A 72 14.51 -2.52 21.90
CA GLN A 72 13.24 -1.91 22.30
C GLN A 72 12.07 -2.35 21.41
N LEU A 73 12.31 -2.59 20.11
CA LEU A 73 11.32 -3.22 19.25
C LEU A 73 11.01 -4.65 19.74
N TRP A 74 12.04 -5.45 20.02
CA TRP A 74 11.86 -6.82 20.49
C TRP A 74 11.11 -6.88 21.83
N ASP A 75 11.43 -6.00 22.78
CA ASP A 75 10.73 -5.90 24.07
C ASP A 75 9.21 -5.71 23.88
N LEU A 76 8.78 -4.94 22.88
CA LEU A 76 7.35 -4.76 22.55
C LEU A 76 6.74 -6.05 22.00
N ILE A 77 7.48 -6.77 21.15
CA ILE A 77 7.02 -8.04 20.57
C ILE A 77 6.91 -9.12 21.65
N GLU A 78 7.86 -9.20 22.58
CA GLU A 78 7.78 -10.09 23.74
C GLU A 78 6.59 -9.74 24.63
N GLY A 79 6.36 -8.46 24.90
CA GLY A 79 5.17 -8.02 25.66
C GLY A 79 3.85 -8.41 24.97
N LEU A 80 3.77 -8.32 23.64
CA LEU A 80 2.61 -8.81 22.89
C LEU A 80 2.49 -10.33 22.96
N GLU A 81 3.60 -11.06 22.87
CA GLU A 81 3.64 -12.53 22.98
C GLU A 81 3.15 -13.02 24.34
N GLU A 82 3.67 -12.45 25.43
CA GLU A 82 3.32 -12.81 26.80
C GLU A 82 1.82 -12.66 27.09
N ASN A 83 1.14 -11.82 26.30
CA ASN A 83 -0.30 -11.58 26.39
C ASN A 83 -1.11 -12.31 25.29
N GLU A 84 -0.48 -13.18 24.51
CA GLU A 84 -1.11 -13.93 23.40
C GLU A 84 -1.69 -13.02 22.29
N LEU A 85 -1.04 -11.88 22.02
CA LEU A 85 -1.53 -10.83 21.10
C LEU A 85 -0.82 -10.81 19.73
N LEU A 86 0.00 -11.80 19.40
CA LEU A 86 0.78 -11.83 18.15
C LEU A 86 -0.01 -12.23 16.88
N HIS A 87 -1.33 -12.46 16.99
CA HIS A 87 -2.12 -12.85 15.83
C HIS A 87 -2.42 -11.65 14.91
N TYR A 88 -1.48 -11.38 14.00
CA TYR A 88 -1.60 -10.36 12.96
C TYR A 88 -1.85 -10.99 11.59
N THR A 89 -2.73 -10.37 10.82
CA THR A 89 -2.99 -10.75 9.41
C THR A 89 -2.02 -10.06 8.46
N HIS A 90 -1.57 -8.86 8.83
CA HIS A 90 -0.72 -8.01 8.02
C HIS A 90 0.42 -7.43 8.86
N LEU A 91 1.60 -7.34 8.25
CA LEU A 91 2.71 -6.54 8.71
C LEU A 91 2.97 -5.45 7.67
N LEU A 92 3.01 -4.20 8.10
CA LEU A 92 3.34 -3.07 7.24
C LEU A 92 4.62 -2.40 7.76
N THR A 93 5.65 -2.34 6.93
CA THR A 93 6.90 -1.62 7.24
C THR A 93 7.10 -0.42 6.33
N GLY A 94 7.77 0.59 6.87
CA GLY A 94 8.14 1.82 6.16
C GLY A 94 9.55 2.27 6.57
N TYR A 95 9.74 3.55 6.86
CA TYR A 95 11.05 4.09 7.23
C TYR A 95 11.75 3.33 8.36
N ILE A 96 12.91 2.75 8.03
CA ILE A 96 13.83 2.09 8.94
C ILE A 96 15.22 2.73 8.82
N GLY A 97 15.69 3.34 9.90
CA GLY A 97 16.91 4.16 9.90
C GLY A 97 18.22 3.41 10.15
N SER A 98 18.19 2.11 10.47
CA SER A 98 19.41 1.35 10.80
C SER A 98 19.32 -0.13 10.43
N VAL A 99 20.48 -0.72 10.12
CA VAL A 99 20.62 -2.15 9.79
C VAL A 99 20.24 -3.03 10.99
N SER A 100 20.61 -2.63 12.21
CA SER A 100 20.26 -3.38 13.41
C SER A 100 18.75 -3.45 13.63
N PHE A 101 18.04 -2.34 13.44
CA PHE A 101 16.59 -2.30 13.54
C PHE A 101 15.95 -3.15 12.43
N LEU A 102 16.45 -3.06 11.19
CA LEU A 102 15.96 -3.88 10.08
C LEU A 102 16.12 -5.39 10.34
N ASN A 103 17.26 -5.81 10.90
CA ASN A 103 17.46 -7.20 11.28
C ASN A 103 16.48 -7.66 12.35
N THR A 104 16.13 -6.83 13.33
CA THR A 104 15.06 -7.15 14.29
C THR A 104 13.71 -7.24 13.59
N VAL A 105 13.38 -6.34 12.66
CA VAL A 105 12.12 -6.42 11.88
C VAL A 105 12.02 -7.75 11.14
N LEU A 106 13.12 -8.29 10.59
CA LEU A 106 13.12 -9.62 9.97
C LEU A 106 12.82 -10.73 10.99
N GLN A 107 13.33 -10.64 12.23
CA GLN A 107 12.97 -11.56 13.31
C GLN A 107 11.48 -11.44 13.67
N VAL A 108 10.91 -10.23 13.64
CA VAL A 108 9.47 -10.01 13.82
C VAL A 108 8.68 -10.70 12.71
N VAL A 109 9.11 -10.59 11.44
CA VAL A 109 8.46 -11.30 10.32
C VAL A 109 8.42 -12.80 10.58
N ASP A 110 9.54 -13.41 10.95
CA ASP A 110 9.63 -14.84 11.24
C ASP A 110 8.74 -15.23 12.43
N LYS A 111 8.74 -14.40 13.48
CA LYS A 111 7.90 -14.60 14.66
C LYS A 111 6.42 -14.58 14.31
N LEU A 112 5.97 -13.55 13.60
CA LEU A 112 4.57 -13.41 13.20
C LEU A 112 4.15 -14.55 12.26
N ARG A 113 5.03 -15.00 11.36
CA ARG A 113 4.77 -16.17 10.49
C ARG A 113 4.69 -17.49 11.24
N SER A 114 5.40 -17.64 12.36
CA SER A 114 5.25 -18.82 13.22
C SER A 114 3.86 -18.91 13.86
N VAL A 115 3.18 -17.78 14.03
CA VAL A 115 1.80 -17.69 14.55
C VAL A 115 0.76 -17.72 13.44
N ASN A 116 1.01 -17.00 12.34
CA ASN A 116 0.17 -16.92 11.16
C ASN A 116 1.00 -17.14 9.87
N PRO A 117 1.08 -18.37 9.33
CA PRO A 117 1.82 -18.66 8.11
C PRO A 117 1.34 -17.88 6.87
N ASP A 118 0.09 -17.41 6.88
CA ASP A 118 -0.53 -16.65 5.79
C ASP A 118 -0.30 -15.13 5.92
N LEU A 119 0.56 -14.69 6.84
CA LEU A 119 0.88 -13.27 7.06
C LEU A 119 1.24 -12.55 5.76
N ILE A 120 0.50 -11.48 5.47
CA ILE A 120 0.80 -10.58 4.35
C ILE A 120 1.80 -9.53 4.83
N TYR A 121 3.05 -9.63 4.36
CA TYR A 121 4.07 -8.63 4.63
C TYR A 121 4.12 -7.60 3.50
N VAL A 122 3.66 -6.38 3.78
CA VAL A 122 3.77 -5.21 2.92
C VAL A 122 4.98 -4.39 3.33
N CYS A 123 5.92 -4.21 2.42
CA CYS A 123 7.14 -3.44 2.66
C CYS A 123 7.20 -2.21 1.75
N ASP A 124 7.19 -1.04 2.37
CA ASP A 124 7.62 0.21 1.77
C ASP A 124 9.10 0.44 2.12
N PRO A 125 10.04 0.29 1.16
CA PRO A 125 11.46 0.23 1.48
C PRO A 125 12.08 1.58 1.88
N VAL A 126 11.38 2.71 1.72
CA VAL A 126 11.75 4.09 2.09
C VAL A 126 13.28 4.33 2.12
N LEU A 127 13.95 4.14 0.98
CA LEU A 127 15.41 4.25 0.87
C LEU A 127 15.83 5.68 0.50
N GLY A 128 15.00 6.37 -0.28
CA GLY A 128 15.32 7.66 -0.85
C GLY A 128 14.40 8.07 -1.98
N ASP A 129 14.62 9.27 -2.50
CA ASP A 129 13.92 9.80 -3.67
C ASP A 129 14.82 10.82 -4.40
N GLU A 130 14.47 11.17 -5.63
CA GLU A 130 15.16 12.17 -6.45
C GLU A 130 16.70 11.99 -6.52
N GLY A 131 17.16 10.72 -6.59
CA GLY A 131 18.58 10.40 -6.69
C GLY A 131 19.35 10.45 -5.37
N LYS A 132 18.67 10.64 -4.23
CA LYS A 132 19.31 10.80 -2.91
C LYS A 132 18.81 9.75 -1.93
N LEU A 133 19.74 9.03 -1.32
CA LEU A 133 19.45 8.15 -0.19
C LEU A 133 19.15 8.95 1.08
N TYR A 134 18.14 8.51 1.82
CA TYR A 134 17.82 8.99 3.16
C TYR A 134 18.43 8.12 4.27
N VAL A 135 18.93 6.96 3.88
CA VAL A 135 19.44 5.91 4.77
C VAL A 135 20.87 5.53 4.39
N PRO A 136 21.64 4.91 5.31
CA PRO A 136 22.94 4.35 4.99
C PRO A 136 22.91 3.41 3.77
N GLN A 137 23.92 3.49 2.91
CA GLN A 137 24.02 2.67 1.70
C GLN A 137 23.93 1.16 1.99
N ASP A 138 24.48 0.73 3.12
CA ASP A 138 24.47 -0.67 3.56
C ASP A 138 23.06 -1.24 3.78
N LEU A 139 22.03 -0.40 3.95
CA LEU A 139 20.65 -0.88 4.02
C LEU A 139 20.15 -1.41 2.67
N VAL A 140 20.63 -0.85 1.56
CA VAL A 140 20.16 -1.25 0.22
C VAL A 140 20.43 -2.74 -0.03
N SER A 141 21.63 -3.23 0.30
CA SER A 141 21.96 -4.65 0.16
C SER A 141 21.14 -5.52 1.10
N VAL A 142 20.88 -5.08 2.34
CA VAL A 142 20.01 -5.83 3.27
C VAL A 142 18.59 -5.92 2.74
N TYR A 143 18.05 -4.85 2.13
CA TYR A 143 16.74 -4.92 1.49
C TYR A 143 16.73 -5.90 0.32
N GLN A 144 17.70 -5.81 -0.59
CA GLN A 144 17.81 -6.71 -1.75
C GLN A 144 17.93 -8.18 -1.34
N GLU A 145 18.81 -8.50 -0.39
CA GLU A 145 19.18 -9.87 -0.05
C GLU A 145 18.24 -10.51 0.97
N LYS A 146 17.63 -9.73 1.85
CA LYS A 146 16.88 -10.27 3.00
C LYS A 146 15.43 -9.84 3.08
N VAL A 147 15.10 -8.60 2.69
CA VAL A 147 13.73 -8.07 2.83
C VAL A 147 12.87 -8.42 1.63
N VAL A 148 13.36 -8.15 0.42
CA VAL A 148 12.63 -8.44 -0.82
C VAL A 148 12.23 -9.92 -0.89
N PRO A 149 13.09 -10.90 -0.57
CA PRO A 149 12.70 -12.32 -0.66
C PRO A 149 11.58 -12.75 0.29
N VAL A 150 11.41 -12.04 1.40
CA VAL A 150 10.39 -12.37 2.40
C VAL A 150 9.16 -11.47 2.33
N ALA A 151 9.16 -10.39 1.54
CA ALA A 151 8.00 -9.52 1.38
C ALA A 151 6.93 -10.18 0.52
N SER A 152 5.67 -10.09 0.94
CA SER A 152 4.52 -10.51 0.13
C SER A 152 4.20 -9.45 -0.93
N MET A 153 4.43 -8.17 -0.58
CA MET A 153 4.17 -7.01 -1.41
C MET A 153 5.23 -5.92 -1.20
N LEU A 154 5.60 -5.24 -2.30
CA LEU A 154 6.47 -4.07 -2.27
C LEU A 154 5.76 -2.82 -2.80
N THR A 155 6.02 -1.66 -2.20
CA THR A 155 5.48 -0.36 -2.66
C THR A 155 6.56 0.71 -2.95
N PRO A 156 7.62 0.40 -3.71
CA PRO A 156 8.73 1.32 -3.93
C PRO A 156 8.35 2.49 -4.86
N ASN A 157 9.04 3.62 -4.75
CA ASN A 157 9.10 4.62 -5.82
C ASN A 157 10.11 4.21 -6.92
N GLN A 158 10.18 4.96 -8.02
CA GLN A 158 11.14 4.67 -9.10
C GLN A 158 12.58 4.55 -8.61
N PHE A 159 13.09 5.53 -7.85
CA PHE A 159 14.48 5.53 -7.40
C PHE A 159 14.80 4.27 -6.59
N GLU A 160 13.89 3.85 -5.73
CA GLU A 160 13.99 2.63 -4.95
C GLU A 160 13.97 1.37 -5.81
N VAL A 161 13.10 1.29 -6.82
CA VAL A 161 13.11 0.17 -7.76
C VAL A 161 14.45 0.07 -8.49
N GLU A 162 14.99 1.20 -8.95
CA GLU A 162 16.29 1.22 -9.64
C GLU A 162 17.43 0.77 -8.71
N LEU A 163 17.39 1.17 -7.43
CA LEU A 163 18.33 0.67 -6.42
C LEU A 163 18.18 -0.82 -6.17
N LEU A 164 16.95 -1.32 -6.00
CA LEU A 164 16.68 -2.72 -5.66
C LEU A 164 16.96 -3.67 -6.83
N THR A 165 16.79 -3.22 -8.07
CA THR A 165 16.93 -4.06 -9.27
C THR A 165 18.19 -3.81 -10.09
N GLY A 166 18.84 -2.65 -9.91
CA GLY A 166 19.93 -2.20 -10.77
C GLY A 166 19.48 -1.79 -12.19
N LEU A 167 18.18 -1.78 -12.48
CA LEU A 167 17.62 -1.44 -13.78
C LEU A 167 17.20 0.02 -13.81
N ARG A 168 17.60 0.77 -14.84
CA ARG A 168 17.13 2.13 -15.06
C ARG A 168 15.71 2.12 -15.65
N ILE A 169 14.82 2.98 -15.15
CA ILE A 169 13.45 3.12 -15.66
C ILE A 169 13.37 4.40 -16.48
N THR A 170 13.23 4.26 -17.80
CA THR A 170 13.02 5.39 -18.73
C THR A 170 11.75 5.27 -19.55
N SER A 171 11.11 4.10 -19.50
CA SER A 171 9.88 3.77 -20.21
C SER A 171 8.99 2.88 -19.34
N GLU A 172 7.72 2.77 -19.72
CA GLU A 172 6.78 1.85 -19.07
C GLU A 172 7.29 0.41 -19.12
N GLN A 173 7.85 0.00 -20.26
CA GLN A 173 8.40 -1.35 -20.44
C GLN A 173 9.56 -1.65 -19.48
N ASP A 174 10.37 -0.65 -19.12
CA ASP A 174 11.44 -0.81 -18.13
C ASP A 174 10.86 -1.00 -16.73
N GLY A 175 9.81 -0.26 -16.38
CA GLY A 175 9.08 -0.44 -15.12
C GLY A 175 8.50 -1.84 -14.99
N LEU A 176 7.88 -2.37 -16.05
CA LEU A 176 7.35 -3.75 -16.06
C LEU A 176 8.47 -4.81 -15.95
N LYS A 177 9.62 -4.59 -16.61
CA LYS A 177 10.80 -5.47 -16.46
C LYS A 177 11.31 -5.46 -15.02
N ALA A 178 11.38 -4.29 -14.38
CA ALA A 178 11.81 -4.17 -13.01
C ALA A 178 10.85 -4.86 -12.03
N CYS A 179 9.53 -4.76 -12.25
CA CYS A 179 8.54 -5.56 -11.52
C CYS A 179 8.80 -7.06 -11.66
N ASN A 180 9.12 -7.55 -12.87
CA ASN A 180 9.42 -8.97 -13.08
C ASN A 180 10.69 -9.42 -12.35
N THR A 181 11.73 -8.58 -12.29
CA THR A 181 12.93 -8.84 -11.47
C THR A 181 12.56 -8.95 -9.99
N LEU A 182 11.74 -8.03 -9.47
CA LEU A 182 11.27 -8.08 -8.09
C LEU A 182 10.40 -9.31 -7.81
N HIS A 183 9.47 -9.67 -8.71
CA HIS A 183 8.67 -10.89 -8.59
C HIS A 183 9.52 -12.16 -8.53
N SER A 184 10.62 -12.19 -9.29
CA SER A 184 11.55 -13.32 -9.30
C SER A 184 12.33 -13.43 -7.98
N ALA A 185 12.46 -12.33 -7.24
CA ALA A 185 13.14 -12.30 -5.96
C ALA A 185 12.24 -12.71 -4.78
N GLY A 186 10.90 -12.58 -4.88
CA GLY A 186 10.00 -12.97 -3.78
C GLY A 186 8.55 -12.46 -3.89
N PRO A 187 8.31 -11.13 -3.90
CA PRO A 187 6.98 -10.55 -3.76
C PRO A 187 6.04 -10.93 -4.90
N ARG A 188 4.80 -11.27 -4.55
CA ARG A 188 3.76 -11.52 -5.56
C ARG A 188 3.13 -10.22 -6.06
N LYS A 189 3.12 -9.16 -5.26
CA LYS A 189 2.56 -7.85 -5.59
C LYS A 189 3.66 -6.80 -5.57
N VAL A 190 3.75 -5.99 -6.61
CA VAL A 190 4.65 -4.82 -6.67
C VAL A 190 3.85 -3.63 -7.15
N ILE A 191 3.91 -2.54 -6.40
CA ILE A 191 3.33 -1.25 -6.79
C ILE A 191 4.45 -0.23 -6.85
N ILE A 192 4.84 0.16 -8.06
CA ILE A 192 5.71 1.31 -8.25
C ILE A 192 4.84 2.55 -8.04
N THR A 193 5.01 3.21 -6.89
CA THR A 193 4.14 4.29 -6.42
C THR A 193 4.27 5.55 -7.27
N SER A 194 5.46 5.79 -7.83
CA SER A 194 5.76 6.90 -8.73
C SER A 194 6.89 6.56 -9.70
N ALA A 195 6.61 6.66 -11.00
CA ALA A 195 7.61 6.60 -12.07
C ALA A 195 7.45 7.78 -13.02
N LEU A 196 8.53 8.52 -13.28
CA LEU A 196 8.55 9.67 -14.18
C LEU A 196 8.94 9.21 -15.58
N ILE A 197 7.96 9.13 -16.48
CA ILE A 197 8.13 8.69 -17.87
C ILE A 197 7.51 9.74 -18.77
N GLU A 198 8.30 10.31 -19.69
CA GLU A 198 7.84 11.35 -20.64
C GLU A 198 7.10 12.51 -19.95
N ASP A 199 7.68 13.04 -18.86
CA ASP A 199 7.12 14.10 -18.01
C ASP A 199 5.80 13.78 -17.29
N LYS A 200 5.33 12.54 -17.37
CA LYS A 200 4.15 12.02 -16.66
C LYS A 200 4.56 11.20 -15.45
N LEU A 201 3.81 11.36 -14.37
CA LEU A 201 3.94 10.54 -13.17
C LEU A 201 2.98 9.35 -13.27
N LEU A 202 3.54 8.14 -13.31
CA LEU A 202 2.79 6.90 -13.47
C LEU A 202 2.86 6.07 -12.19
N LEU A 203 1.74 5.43 -11.86
CA LEU A 203 1.70 4.33 -10.91
C LEU A 203 1.59 3.02 -11.70
N ILE A 204 2.48 2.07 -11.40
CA ILE A 204 2.55 0.76 -12.06
C ILE A 204 2.26 -0.32 -11.03
N GLY A 205 1.16 -1.05 -11.21
CA GLY A 205 0.83 -2.22 -10.42
C GLY A 205 1.13 -3.51 -11.17
N SER A 206 1.76 -4.47 -10.51
CA SER A 206 2.07 -5.80 -11.07
C SER A 206 1.78 -6.89 -10.04
N TYR A 207 1.07 -7.94 -10.47
CA TYR A 207 0.69 -9.07 -9.64
C TYR A 207 1.00 -10.40 -10.33
N LYS A 208 1.88 -11.22 -9.72
CA LYS A 208 2.15 -12.59 -10.14
C LYS A 208 1.07 -13.53 -9.58
N ARG A 209 0.11 -13.94 -10.43
CA ARG A 209 -0.88 -14.97 -10.10
C ARG A 209 -0.21 -16.33 -9.93
N THR A 210 -0.67 -17.09 -8.93
CA THR A 210 -0.65 -18.56 -8.98
C THR A 210 -1.98 -19.02 -9.57
N GLU A 211 -1.96 -20.06 -10.41
CA GLU A 211 -3.07 -20.59 -11.22
C GLU A 211 -4.47 -20.44 -10.58
N HIS A 212 -5.24 -19.41 -10.98
CA HIS A 212 -6.70 -19.27 -11.01
C HIS A 212 -7.10 -17.78 -10.97
N ILE A 213 -8.14 -17.43 -11.73
CA ILE A 213 -8.44 -16.08 -12.22
C ILE A 213 -9.71 -15.56 -11.55
N ASP A 214 -9.60 -14.44 -10.82
CA ASP A 214 -10.65 -13.43 -10.69
C ASP A 214 -10.03 -12.07 -11.07
N VAL A 215 -10.58 -11.44 -12.12
CA VAL A 215 -10.12 -10.15 -12.67
C VAL A 215 -11.05 -9.07 -12.15
N HIS A 216 -10.55 -8.22 -11.25
CA HIS A 216 -11.15 -6.91 -11.01
C HIS A 216 -10.32 -5.85 -11.74
N ARG A 217 -10.89 -5.28 -12.80
CA ARG A 217 -10.39 -4.04 -13.41
C ARG A 217 -11.31 -2.92 -12.96
N GLU A 218 -10.88 -2.12 -11.99
CA GLU A 218 -11.56 -0.86 -11.68
C GLU A 218 -10.79 0.29 -12.33
N TYR A 219 -11.41 0.91 -13.33
CA TYR A 219 -11.02 2.25 -13.76
C TYR A 219 -11.62 3.23 -12.75
N MET A 220 -10.82 3.74 -11.82
CA MET A 220 -11.25 4.88 -11.00
C MET A 220 -11.33 6.12 -11.88
N GLY A 221 -12.51 6.37 -12.44
CA GLY A 221 -12.91 7.70 -12.88
C GLY A 221 -12.80 8.66 -11.70
N ARG A 222 -12.39 9.90 -11.96
CA ARG A 222 -12.29 11.00 -10.97
C ARG A 222 -13.46 10.94 -10.00
N ARG A 223 -13.22 10.50 -8.77
CA ARG A 223 -14.08 10.83 -7.63
C ARG A 223 -13.54 12.14 -7.09
N ASP A 224 -14.38 13.17 -7.11
CA ASP A 224 -14.05 14.50 -6.64
C ASP A 224 -13.40 14.42 -5.26
N GLY A 225 -12.12 14.78 -5.21
CA GLY A 225 -11.34 14.81 -3.99
C GLY A 225 -11.98 15.78 -3.01
N ILE A 226 -12.22 15.31 -1.79
CA ILE A 226 -12.55 16.16 -0.65
C ILE A 226 -11.36 17.12 -0.46
N LEU A 227 -11.54 18.37 -0.90
CA LEU A 227 -10.62 19.47 -0.59
C LEU A 227 -10.72 19.79 0.91
N LEU A 228 -9.77 19.30 1.70
CA LEU A 228 -9.54 19.82 3.04
C LEU A 228 -8.85 21.20 2.92
N GLY A 229 -9.68 22.24 2.94
CA GLY A 229 -9.42 23.58 3.48
C GLY A 229 -8.14 24.29 3.06
N ARG A 230 -8.20 25.05 1.96
CA ARG A 230 -7.44 26.31 1.87
C ARG A 230 -8.33 27.43 2.38
N GLY A 231 -8.00 27.99 3.54
CA GLY A 231 -8.53 29.28 3.97
C GLY A 231 -8.19 30.33 2.91
N ARG A 232 -9.20 31.00 2.38
CA ARG A 232 -9.06 32.24 1.60
C ARG A 232 -9.42 33.40 2.52
N ASP A 233 -8.41 34.18 2.88
CA ASP A 233 -8.62 35.59 3.16
C ASP A 233 -8.58 36.37 1.84
N ASN A 234 -9.41 37.40 1.82
CA ASN A 234 -9.57 38.51 0.88
C ASN A 234 -10.63 38.39 -0.20
N GLY A 235 -11.48 39.41 -0.19
CA GLY A 235 -12.76 39.48 -0.86
C GLY A 235 -12.73 39.99 -2.29
N GLY A 236 -13.88 39.88 -2.92
CA GLY A 236 -14.15 40.29 -4.29
C GLY A 236 -15.49 39.72 -4.73
N SER A 237 -16.39 40.60 -5.12
CA SER A 237 -17.82 40.39 -5.33
C SER A 237 -18.20 40.13 -6.80
N ILE A 238 -19.26 39.31 -6.98
CA ILE A 238 -20.27 39.26 -8.07
C ILE A 238 -19.89 38.61 -9.42
N GLY A 239 -20.79 37.73 -9.89
CA GLY A 239 -21.06 37.50 -11.33
C GLY A 239 -21.58 36.11 -11.69
N ASP A 240 -22.90 35.97 -11.87
CA ASP A 240 -23.58 34.85 -12.56
C ASP A 240 -23.19 34.80 -14.05
N GLU A 241 -23.07 33.60 -14.64
CA GLU A 241 -23.88 33.15 -15.82
C GLU A 241 -23.37 31.88 -16.52
N GLN A 242 -24.37 31.03 -16.80
CA GLN A 242 -24.61 30.22 -18.01
C GLN A 242 -23.93 28.87 -18.23
N ALA A 243 -24.83 27.88 -18.29
CA ALA A 243 -24.69 26.53 -18.79
C ALA A 243 -24.46 26.48 -20.31
N ALA A 244 -23.75 25.45 -20.78
CA ALA A 244 -23.75 25.02 -22.17
C ALA A 244 -24.00 23.50 -22.26
N ALA A 245 -24.88 23.18 -23.20
CA ALA A 245 -25.60 21.95 -23.51
C ALA A 245 -24.83 20.62 -23.59
N ALA A 246 -25.62 19.54 -23.38
CA ALA A 246 -25.32 18.12 -23.54
C ALA A 246 -25.32 17.64 -25.00
N ASP A 247 -24.73 16.47 -25.25
CA ASP A 247 -24.94 15.61 -26.44
C ASP A 247 -25.23 14.16 -25.97
N PRO A 248 -26.13 13.39 -26.64
CA PRO A 248 -26.90 12.29 -26.07
C PRO A 248 -26.41 10.91 -26.50
N CYS A 249 -26.09 10.03 -25.54
CA CYS A 249 -26.08 8.57 -25.71
C CYS A 249 -25.81 7.87 -24.37
N CYS A 250 -26.76 7.97 -23.43
CA CYS A 250 -26.84 7.06 -22.29
C CYS A 250 -28.32 6.79 -22.01
N GLU A 251 -28.80 5.61 -22.37
CA GLU A 251 -30.08 5.10 -21.87
C GLU A 251 -29.96 4.92 -20.34
N GLU A 252 -30.94 5.42 -19.63
CA GLU A 252 -31.03 5.38 -18.17
C GLU A 252 -31.21 3.94 -17.68
N ALA A 253 -30.23 3.41 -16.95
CA ALA A 253 -30.47 2.33 -16.00
C ALA A 253 -31.04 2.96 -14.72
N GLY A 254 -32.36 3.02 -14.62
CA GLY A 254 -33.05 3.50 -13.43
C GLY A 254 -32.87 2.57 -12.24
N VAL A 255 -32.42 3.10 -11.11
CA VAL A 255 -32.40 2.40 -9.82
C VAL A 255 -33.79 2.57 -9.19
N GLY A 256 -34.61 1.52 -9.24
CA GLY A 256 -35.88 1.45 -8.50
C GLY A 256 -35.67 0.87 -7.09
N VAL A 257 -36.25 1.50 -6.07
CA VAL A 257 -36.26 1.01 -4.68
C VAL A 257 -37.44 0.06 -4.51
N GLY A 258 -37.16 -1.23 -4.28
CA GLY A 258 -38.16 -2.21 -3.85
C GLY A 258 -38.54 -1.99 -2.37
N VAL A 259 -39.80 -2.25 -2.04
CA VAL A 259 -40.45 -1.88 -0.76
C VAL A 259 -39.87 -2.57 0.49
N ASP A 260 -38.89 -3.48 0.35
CA ASP A 260 -38.24 -4.16 1.49
C ASP A 260 -36.70 -3.98 1.55
N GLY A 261 -36.16 -2.93 0.92
CA GLY A 261 -34.78 -2.45 1.22
C GLY A 261 -33.63 -3.38 0.81
N LYS A 262 -33.81 -4.30 -0.14
CA LYS A 262 -32.71 -5.06 -0.76
C LYS A 262 -32.53 -4.70 -2.25
N PRO A 263 -31.30 -4.54 -2.77
CA PRO A 263 -31.06 -4.41 -4.20
C PRO A 263 -31.30 -5.76 -4.90
N ILE A 264 -32.04 -5.76 -6.01
CA ILE A 264 -32.20 -6.91 -6.91
C ILE A 264 -31.30 -6.63 -8.12
N LEU A 265 -30.32 -7.50 -8.38
CA LEU A 265 -29.57 -7.51 -9.64
C LEU A 265 -30.15 -8.61 -10.53
N GLU A 266 -30.84 -8.26 -11.61
CA GLU A 266 -31.17 -9.20 -12.67
C GLU A 266 -29.94 -9.41 -13.57
N VAL A 267 -29.46 -10.65 -13.65
CA VAL A 267 -28.39 -11.05 -14.57
C VAL A 267 -29.01 -11.76 -15.77
N GLY A 268 -29.03 -11.09 -16.93
CA GLY A 268 -29.41 -11.69 -18.21
C GLY A 268 -28.41 -12.77 -18.64
N ARG A 269 -28.90 -14.00 -18.86
CA ARG A 269 -28.13 -15.13 -19.41
C ARG A 269 -27.96 -14.96 -20.93
N CYS A 270 -26.76 -15.25 -21.44
CA CYS A 270 -26.53 -15.58 -22.84
C CYS A 270 -25.76 -16.89 -23.01
N GLY A 271 -26.47 -17.88 -23.59
CA GLY A 271 -26.08 -18.87 -24.62
C GLY A 271 -24.71 -19.55 -24.57
N GLY A 272 -24.71 -20.89 -24.44
CA GLY A 272 -23.52 -21.74 -24.42
C GLY A 272 -22.92 -22.14 -25.78
N ARG A 273 -21.77 -22.82 -25.69
CA ARG A 273 -21.34 -23.95 -26.55
C ARG A 273 -20.16 -24.69 -25.91
N THR A 274 -20.03 -25.96 -26.28
CA THR A 274 -19.41 -27.09 -25.58
C THR A 274 -17.88 -27.28 -25.75
N ARG A 275 -17.34 -28.08 -24.83
CA ARG A 275 -15.98 -28.63 -24.66
C ARG A 275 -15.32 -29.17 -25.93
N GLU A 276 -14.00 -29.00 -26.01
CA GLU A 276 -13.06 -30.06 -26.47
C GLU A 276 -11.65 -29.83 -25.89
N GLY A 277 -10.99 -30.93 -25.54
CA GLY A 277 -9.79 -30.96 -24.71
C GLY A 277 -8.51 -30.54 -25.44
N CYS A 278 -7.60 -29.94 -24.69
CA CYS A 278 -6.20 -29.83 -25.07
C CYS A 278 -5.35 -29.91 -23.78
N SER A 279 -4.56 -30.99 -23.66
CA SER A 279 -3.52 -31.13 -22.65
C SER A 279 -2.52 -29.98 -22.81
N ARG A 280 -2.51 -29.04 -21.86
CA ARG A 280 -1.56 -27.92 -21.85
C ARG A 280 -0.48 -28.23 -20.84
N ALA A 281 0.77 -28.21 -21.30
CA ALA A 281 1.91 -27.99 -20.44
C ALA A 281 1.64 -26.77 -19.53
N GLU A 282 2.01 -26.87 -18.26
CA GLU A 282 1.95 -25.79 -17.27
C GLU A 282 2.78 -24.61 -17.80
N MET A 283 2.13 -23.72 -18.55
CA MET A 283 2.70 -22.44 -18.94
C MET A 283 2.48 -21.50 -17.76
N GLU A 284 3.56 -21.18 -17.02
CA GLU A 284 3.57 -20.03 -16.10
C GLU A 284 2.98 -18.82 -16.84
N GLN A 285 1.81 -18.36 -16.41
CA GLN A 285 1.18 -17.19 -17.00
C GLN A 285 1.95 -15.94 -16.55
N PRO A 286 2.18 -14.98 -17.46
CA PRO A 286 2.84 -13.73 -17.09
C PRO A 286 2.02 -12.97 -16.03
N PRO A 287 2.67 -12.18 -15.15
CA PRO A 287 1.97 -11.35 -14.17
C PRO A 287 0.90 -10.47 -14.81
N GLU A 288 -0.22 -10.25 -14.11
CA GLU A 288 -1.21 -9.26 -14.52
C GLU A 288 -0.72 -7.86 -14.12
N GLN A 289 -0.76 -6.93 -15.07
CA GLN A 289 -0.17 -5.60 -14.93
C GLN A 289 -1.22 -4.54 -15.28
N PHE A 290 -1.27 -3.48 -14.48
CA PHE A 290 -2.19 -2.36 -14.68
C PHE A 290 -1.53 -1.01 -14.36
N LYS A 291 -2.09 0.06 -14.92
CA LYS A 291 -1.56 1.42 -14.89
C LYS A 291 -2.63 2.42 -14.48
N ILE A 292 -2.24 3.39 -13.67
CA ILE A 292 -3.05 4.56 -13.34
C ILE A 292 -2.19 5.81 -13.59
N GLU A 293 -2.70 6.77 -14.36
CA GLU A 293 -2.08 8.09 -14.50
C GLU A 293 -2.54 8.98 -13.34
N ILE A 294 -1.59 9.48 -12.53
CA ILE A 294 -1.90 10.35 -11.38
C ILE A 294 -1.59 11.80 -11.78
N PRO A 295 -2.50 12.77 -11.59
CA PRO A 295 -2.18 14.18 -11.79
C PRO A 295 -1.00 14.59 -10.88
N LYS A 296 -0.10 15.46 -11.36
CA LYS A 296 1.03 15.96 -10.55
C LYS A 296 0.52 16.66 -9.29
N ILE A 297 0.57 15.97 -8.15
CA ILE A 297 0.32 16.52 -6.81
C ILE A 297 1.69 16.63 -6.13
N PRO A 298 2.00 17.74 -5.43
CA PRO A 298 3.28 17.89 -4.74
C PRO A 298 3.56 16.72 -3.77
N ALA A 299 4.81 16.25 -3.76
CA ALA A 299 5.35 14.98 -3.24
C ALA A 299 5.03 14.60 -1.78
N TYR A 300 4.26 15.40 -1.04
CA TYR A 300 3.89 15.16 0.36
C TYR A 300 2.65 14.26 0.53
N PHE A 301 2.12 13.69 -0.56
CA PHE A 301 0.82 13.02 -0.58
C PHE A 301 0.86 11.54 -1.01
N THR A 302 2.05 10.98 -1.23
CA THR A 302 2.25 9.70 -1.93
C THR A 302 1.85 8.45 -1.14
N LEU A 303 1.55 8.57 0.17
CA LEU A 303 0.99 7.47 0.96
C LEU A 303 -0.49 7.66 1.36
N CYS A 304 -1.04 8.87 1.20
CA CYS A 304 -2.42 9.16 1.63
C CYS A 304 -3.42 9.23 0.45
N SER A 305 -2.93 9.41 -0.78
CA SER A 305 -3.78 9.63 -1.97
C SER A 305 -4.04 8.37 -2.78
N CYS A 306 -3.19 7.35 -2.63
CA CYS A 306 -3.44 6.05 -3.22
C CYS A 306 -4.40 5.33 -2.28
N GLY A 307 -5.70 5.51 -2.50
CA GLY A 307 -6.76 4.61 -2.02
C GLY A 307 -6.63 3.21 -2.63
N ILE A 308 -5.41 2.69 -2.73
CA ILE A 308 -5.09 1.32 -3.11
C ILE A 308 -5.15 0.53 -1.81
N CYS A 309 -6.37 0.27 -1.42
CA CYS A 309 -6.76 -0.68 -0.42
C CYS A 309 -6.97 -1.97 -1.20
N ILE A 310 -6.06 -2.94 -1.03
CA ILE A 310 -6.21 -4.30 -1.56
C ILE A 310 -6.59 -5.19 -0.39
#